data_AF-A0A2D4LB12-F1
#
_entry.id   AF-A0A2D4LB12-F1
#
_cell.length_a   1.000
_cell.length_b   1.000
_cell.length_c   1.000
_cell.angle_alpha   90.00
_cell.angle_beta   90.00
_cell.angle_gamma   90.00
#
_symmetry.space_group_name_H-M   'P 1'
#
loop_
_entity.id
_entity.type
_entity.pdbx_description
1 polymer ?
#
loop_
_entity_poly.entity_id
_entity_poly.type
_entity_poly.pdbx_seq_one_letter_code
_entity_poly.pdbx_strand_id
1 'polypeptide(L)'
;QDPKRNLSFLQLRKVWGQVWHAIRSLNEDFNQLQKGQRAAMRNLLRHNSTLSKMKNTMASLSQQLKAKLDFFKTSIQIDLEKYNEQIEFGITSEKLLLAWKEMEQTVELRGREEDVEQLVKKTMALQTDIVELQRIPQGRKQGSSLDDLESQARDLYRKLREKPRDQRTSGDSQEVVRLLLQAIQTFEKKIRLLYVQLSNTVVCKQKALELFPKVDEVMTLMHEDEKTVVRLQEKRQKELWNLLKIACSKVRGPVSGSPDSINISRPNNPGQLSLQVTTPQNHLVDSGVKSEDLLVETHSLCSQLENVMVDTMKDQEHSFMTLDWSWLELPAEERKRLEQT
;
A
#
# COMPACT_ATOMS: atom_id res chain seq x y z
N GLN A 1 36.97 -0.25 -43.89
CA GLN A 1 37.02 0.70 -45.02
C GLN A 1 37.27 -0.04 -46.33
N ASP A 2 38.27 -0.93 -46.40
CA ASP A 2 38.44 -1.81 -47.57
C ASP A 2 38.32 -3.31 -47.19
N PRO A 3 37.10 -3.87 -47.21
CA PRO A 3 36.88 -5.28 -46.88
C PRO A 3 37.34 -6.25 -47.98
N LYS A 4 37.59 -5.75 -49.21
CA LYS A 4 38.06 -6.55 -50.36
C LYS A 4 39.58 -6.64 -50.43
N ARG A 5 40.30 -5.86 -49.62
CA ARG A 5 41.75 -5.93 -49.51
C ARG A 5 42.19 -7.35 -49.18
N ASN A 6 43.05 -7.90 -50.03
CA ASN A 6 43.72 -9.16 -49.74
C ASN A 6 44.74 -8.95 -48.61
N LEU A 7 44.59 -9.73 -47.54
CA LEU A 7 45.46 -9.74 -46.38
C LEU A 7 46.14 -11.10 -46.25
N SER A 8 47.35 -11.12 -45.70
CA SER A 8 48.02 -12.38 -45.38
C SER A 8 47.27 -13.14 -44.29
N PHE A 9 47.45 -14.45 -44.20
CA PHE A 9 46.78 -15.27 -43.19
C PHE A 9 46.98 -14.74 -41.75
N LEU A 10 48.19 -14.28 -41.41
CA LEU A 10 48.47 -13.72 -40.07
C LEU A 10 47.69 -12.43 -39.81
N GLN A 11 47.55 -11.57 -40.83
CA GLN A 11 46.75 -10.35 -40.76
C GLN A 11 45.26 -10.69 -40.64
N LEU A 12 44.75 -11.64 -41.44
CA LEU A 12 43.37 -12.13 -41.34
C LEU A 12 43.04 -12.65 -39.95
N ARG A 13 43.91 -13.50 -39.38
CA ARG A 13 43.71 -14.05 -38.03
C ARG A 13 43.59 -12.95 -36.99
N LYS A 14 44.43 -11.90 -37.08
CA LYS A 14 44.36 -10.77 -36.15
C LYS A 14 43.08 -9.96 -36.34
N VAL A 15 42.78 -9.55 -37.57
CA VAL A 15 41.63 -8.68 -37.88
C VAL A 15 40.31 -9.39 -37.59
N TRP A 16 40.16 -10.66 -37.97
CA TRP A 16 38.92 -11.41 -37.73
C TRP A 16 38.70 -11.66 -36.24
N GLY A 17 39.77 -11.91 -35.47
CA GLY A 17 39.68 -12.00 -34.01
C GLY A 17 39.24 -10.67 -33.37
N GLN A 18 39.76 -9.54 -33.85
CA GLN A 18 39.34 -8.21 -33.40
C GLN A 18 37.88 -7.91 -33.77
N VAL A 19 37.43 -8.27 -34.96
CA VAL A 19 36.05 -8.07 -35.40
C VAL A 19 35.08 -8.93 -34.58
N TRP A 20 35.39 -10.21 -34.37
CA TRP A 20 34.59 -11.06 -33.48
C TRP A 20 34.54 -10.49 -32.06
N HIS A 21 35.67 -10.04 -31.51
CA HIS A 21 35.70 -9.38 -30.21
C HIS A 21 34.80 -8.14 -30.17
N ALA A 22 34.85 -7.28 -31.20
CA ALA A 22 34.01 -6.09 -31.26
C ALA A 22 32.52 -6.43 -31.28
N ILE A 23 32.10 -7.44 -32.04
CA ILE A 23 30.70 -7.92 -32.05
C ILE A 23 30.29 -8.44 -30.68
N ARG A 24 31.15 -9.22 -30.02
CA ARG A 24 30.92 -9.70 -28.65
C ARG A 24 30.76 -8.54 -27.66
N SER A 25 31.63 -7.54 -27.72
CA SER A 25 31.53 -6.34 -26.86
C SER A 25 30.22 -5.59 -27.08
N LEU A 26 29.77 -5.40 -28.33
CA LEU A 26 28.45 -4.80 -28.61
C LEU A 26 27.30 -5.60 -27.98
N ASN A 27 27.39 -6.93 -28.00
CA ASN A 27 26.38 -7.79 -27.38
C ASN A 27 26.40 -7.68 -25.85
N GLU A 28 27.58 -7.74 -25.24
CA GLU A 28 27.79 -7.60 -23.79
C GLU A 28 27.31 -6.23 -23.28
N ASP A 29 27.67 -5.14 -23.97
CA ASP A 29 27.25 -3.77 -23.64
C ASP A 29 25.73 -3.62 -23.71
N PHE A 30 25.09 -4.15 -24.76
CA PHE A 30 23.64 -4.10 -24.89
C PHE A 30 22.94 -4.87 -23.75
N ASN A 31 23.44 -6.06 -23.42
CA ASN A 31 22.91 -6.87 -22.32
C ASN A 31 23.05 -6.16 -20.97
N GLN A 32 24.16 -5.44 -20.75
CA GLN A 32 24.35 -4.65 -19.55
C GLN A 32 23.36 -3.48 -19.46
N LEU A 33 23.13 -2.77 -20.56
CA LEU A 33 22.12 -1.71 -20.63
C LEU A 33 20.70 -2.27 -20.37
N GLN A 34 20.38 -3.44 -20.94
CA GLN A 34 19.09 -4.09 -20.72
C GLN A 34 18.87 -4.48 -19.24
N LYS A 35 19.91 -4.93 -18.54
CA LYS A 35 19.85 -5.16 -17.08
C LYS A 35 19.50 -3.88 -16.32
N GLY A 36 20.06 -2.74 -16.72
CA GLY A 36 19.75 -1.42 -16.17
C GLY A 36 18.27 -1.06 -16.34
N GLN A 37 17.73 -1.24 -17.55
CA GLN A 37 16.29 -1.00 -17.81
C GLN A 37 15.39 -1.93 -16.99
N ARG A 38 15.73 -3.22 -16.87
CA ARG A 38 14.97 -4.17 -16.02
C ARG A 38 15.02 -3.77 -14.54
N ALA A 39 16.16 -3.28 -14.05
CA ALA A 39 16.28 -2.79 -12.69
C ALA A 39 15.42 -1.54 -12.46
N ALA A 40 15.40 -0.59 -13.39
CA ALA A 40 14.53 0.59 -13.35
C ALA A 40 13.04 0.18 -13.35
N MET A 41 12.65 -0.78 -14.20
CA MET A 41 11.29 -1.30 -14.24
C MET A 41 10.89 -1.97 -12.91
N ARG A 42 11.74 -2.83 -12.34
CA ARG A 42 11.49 -3.43 -11.01
C ARG A 42 11.34 -2.37 -9.93
N ASN A 43 12.16 -1.32 -9.96
CA ASN A 43 12.04 -0.23 -9.01
C ASN A 43 10.71 0.53 -9.17
N LEU A 44 10.28 0.82 -10.40
CA LEU A 44 8.97 1.40 -10.69
C LEU A 44 7.83 0.53 -10.16
N LEU A 45 7.87 -0.79 -10.39
CA LEU A 45 6.85 -1.72 -9.90
C LEU A 45 6.74 -1.74 -8.36
N ARG A 46 7.87 -1.60 -7.65
CA ARG A 46 7.84 -1.43 -6.19
C ARG A 46 7.11 -0.17 -5.76
N HIS A 47 7.41 0.97 -6.39
CA HIS A 47 6.70 2.23 -6.11
C HIS A 47 5.21 2.11 -6.44
N ASN A 48 4.86 1.50 -7.58
CA ASN A 48 3.47 1.28 -7.96
C ASN A 48 2.71 0.42 -6.94
N SER A 49 3.34 -0.63 -6.41
CA SER A 49 2.75 -1.48 -5.37
C SER A 49 2.46 -0.67 -4.09
N THR A 50 3.43 0.12 -3.62
CA THR A 50 3.24 0.99 -2.45
C THR A 50 2.14 2.03 -2.69
N LEU A 51 2.15 2.72 -3.83
CA LEU A 51 1.14 3.72 -4.17
C LEU A 51 -0.26 3.09 -4.26
N SER A 52 -0.36 1.87 -4.77
CA SER A 52 -1.63 1.12 -4.83
C SER A 52 -2.17 0.81 -3.44
N LYS A 53 -1.30 0.42 -2.51
CA LYS A 53 -1.68 0.22 -1.09
C LYS A 53 -2.19 1.51 -0.47
N MET A 54 -1.44 2.61 -0.62
CA MET A 54 -1.85 3.92 -0.10
C MET A 54 -3.17 4.40 -0.70
N LYS A 55 -3.38 4.24 -2.01
CA LYS A 55 -4.66 4.55 -2.67
C LYS A 55 -5.82 3.77 -2.06
N ASN A 56 -5.64 2.47 -1.80
CA ASN A 56 -6.69 1.64 -1.21
C ASN A 56 -6.99 2.06 0.24
N THR A 57 -5.96 2.36 1.03
CA THR A 57 -6.12 2.91 2.38
C THR A 57 -6.83 4.25 2.36
N MET A 58 -6.44 5.17 1.48
CA MET A 58 -7.08 6.46 1.27
C MET A 58 -8.56 6.32 0.91
N ALA A 59 -8.90 5.42 -0.02
CA ALA A 59 -10.29 5.15 -0.39
C ALA A 59 -11.12 4.60 0.79
N SER A 60 -10.54 3.69 1.58
CA SER A 60 -11.19 3.16 2.79
C SER A 60 -11.42 4.25 3.84
N LEU A 61 -10.39 5.08 4.12
CA LEU A 61 -10.50 6.22 5.04
C LEU A 61 -11.57 7.21 4.59
N SER A 62 -11.62 7.53 3.30
CA SER A 62 -12.64 8.41 2.73
C SER A 62 -14.05 7.88 2.99
N GLN A 63 -14.27 6.57 2.81
CA GLN A 63 -15.57 5.95 3.03
C GLN A 63 -15.96 5.95 4.52
N GLN A 64 -15.00 5.70 5.41
CA GLN A 64 -15.22 5.76 6.85
C GLN A 64 -15.53 7.19 7.33
N LEU A 65 -14.77 8.17 6.84
CA LEU A 65 -15.00 9.58 7.16
C LEU A 65 -16.38 10.01 6.68
N LYS A 66 -16.76 9.67 5.44
CA LYS A 66 -18.10 9.93 4.90
C LYS A 66 -19.19 9.39 5.81
N ALA A 67 -19.09 8.11 6.21
CA ALA A 67 -20.07 7.50 7.10
C ALA A 67 -20.16 8.20 8.47
N LYS A 68 -19.02 8.64 9.04
CA LYS A 68 -19.01 9.39 10.31
C LYS A 68 -19.60 10.79 10.17
N LEU A 69 -19.33 11.47 9.06
CA LEU A 69 -19.92 12.77 8.74
C LEU A 69 -21.44 12.63 8.59
N ASP A 70 -21.93 11.67 7.82
CA ASP A 70 -23.36 11.42 7.62
C ASP A 70 -24.07 11.09 8.95
N PHE A 71 -23.44 10.25 9.78
CA PHE A 71 -23.93 9.96 11.13
C PHE A 71 -23.99 11.21 12.00
N PHE A 72 -22.93 12.02 12.02
CA PHE A 72 -22.88 13.26 12.79
C PHE A 72 -23.96 14.25 12.33
N LYS A 73 -24.09 14.47 11.01
CA LYS A 73 -25.08 15.39 10.41
C LYS A 73 -26.49 14.98 10.81
N THR A 74 -26.82 13.69 10.69
CA THR A 74 -28.10 13.17 11.16
C THR A 74 -28.31 13.39 12.65
N SER A 75 -27.27 13.12 13.46
CA SER A 75 -27.36 13.21 14.91
C SER A 75 -27.50 14.65 15.41
N ILE A 76 -26.80 15.62 14.83
CA ILE A 76 -26.90 17.02 15.23
C ILE A 76 -28.22 17.64 14.77
N GLN A 77 -28.72 17.25 13.60
CA GLN A 77 -30.01 17.71 13.09
C GLN A 77 -31.14 17.29 14.04
N ILE A 78 -31.13 16.04 14.51
CA ILE A 78 -32.10 15.56 15.52
C ILE A 78 -32.00 16.41 16.80
N ASP A 79 -30.80 16.64 17.31
CA ASP A 79 -30.61 17.41 18.55
C ASP A 79 -31.10 18.87 18.39
N LEU A 80 -30.86 19.50 17.23
CA LEU A 80 -31.35 20.84 16.90
C LEU A 80 -32.88 20.89 16.77
N GLU A 81 -33.47 19.92 16.08
CA GLU A 81 -34.93 19.80 15.94
C GLU A 81 -35.61 19.63 17.29
N LYS A 82 -35.13 18.67 18.11
CA LYS A 82 -35.68 18.41 19.44
C LYS A 82 -35.47 19.56 20.41
N TYR A 83 -34.34 20.25 20.31
CA TYR A 83 -34.11 21.46 21.09
C TYR A 83 -35.10 22.59 20.73
N ASN A 84 -35.41 22.77 19.43
CA ASN A 84 -36.38 23.76 18.99
C ASN A 84 -37.82 23.39 19.41
N GLU A 85 -38.21 22.12 19.33
CA GLU A 85 -39.53 21.64 19.77
C GLU A 85 -39.79 21.95 21.26
N GLN A 86 -38.77 21.83 22.12
CA GLN A 86 -38.90 22.03 23.57
C GLN A 86 -38.69 23.48 24.04
N ILE A 87 -38.41 24.44 23.14
CA ILE A 87 -37.97 25.78 23.54
C ILE A 87 -39.05 26.57 24.31
N GLU A 88 -40.33 26.33 24.03
CA GLU A 88 -41.45 27.08 24.62
C GLU A 88 -41.72 26.69 26.08
N PHE A 89 -41.51 25.42 26.44
CA PHE A 89 -41.87 24.88 27.75
C PHE A 89 -40.68 24.25 28.52
N GLY A 90 -39.49 24.25 27.92
CA GLY A 90 -38.32 23.53 28.41
C GLY A 90 -37.14 24.43 28.80
N ILE A 91 -35.93 23.96 28.52
CA ILE A 91 -34.69 24.68 28.82
C ILE A 91 -34.26 25.49 27.61
N THR A 92 -34.01 26.78 27.82
CA THR A 92 -33.51 27.69 26.78
C THR A 92 -32.06 28.11 27.07
N SER A 93 -31.22 28.04 26.04
CA SER A 93 -29.81 28.42 26.02
C SER A 93 -29.39 28.83 24.60
N GLU A 94 -29.42 30.12 24.32
CA GLU A 94 -29.01 30.68 23.02
C GLU A 94 -27.55 30.35 22.69
N LYS A 95 -26.66 30.41 23.70
CA LYS A 95 -25.24 30.06 23.55
C LYS A 95 -25.05 28.62 23.06
N LEU A 96 -25.86 27.68 23.56
CA LEU A 96 -25.77 26.29 23.15
C LEU A 96 -26.26 26.11 21.72
N LEU A 97 -27.40 26.73 21.37
CA LEU A 97 -27.96 26.68 20.02
C LEU A 97 -26.96 27.23 18.98
N LEU A 98 -26.32 28.35 19.27
CA LEU A 98 -25.28 28.92 18.41
C LEU A 98 -24.09 27.98 18.28
N ALA A 99 -23.61 27.41 19.39
CA ALA A 99 -22.51 26.46 19.36
C ALA A 99 -22.84 25.21 18.53
N TRP A 100 -24.05 24.66 18.62
CA TRP A 100 -24.47 23.50 17.83
C TRP A 100 -24.61 23.83 16.34
N LYS A 101 -25.15 24.99 15.98
CA LYS A 101 -25.15 25.46 14.58
C LYS A 101 -23.73 25.64 14.03
N GLU A 102 -22.79 26.14 14.84
CA GLU A 102 -21.39 26.23 14.45
C GLU A 102 -20.76 24.84 14.25
N MET A 103 -21.10 23.86 15.10
CA MET A 103 -20.65 22.47 14.91
C MET A 103 -21.15 21.88 13.59
N GLU A 104 -22.43 22.10 13.25
CA GLU A 104 -23.04 21.66 11.99
C GLU A 104 -22.30 22.26 10.79
N GLN A 105 -22.12 23.59 10.77
CA GLN A 105 -21.39 24.27 9.71
C GLN A 105 -19.93 23.82 9.59
N THR A 106 -19.27 23.58 10.73
CA THR A 106 -17.89 23.09 10.75
C THR A 106 -17.77 21.73 10.06
N VAL A 107 -18.75 20.85 10.27
CA VAL A 107 -18.78 19.50 9.69
C VAL A 107 -19.18 19.52 8.21
N GLU A 108 -19.98 20.49 7.78
CA GLU A 108 -20.36 20.64 6.36
C GLU A 108 -19.16 20.92 5.45
N LEU A 109 -18.14 21.62 5.97
CA LEU A 109 -16.89 21.94 5.27
C LEU A 109 -15.83 20.82 5.35
N ARG A 110 -16.19 19.64 5.85
CA ARG A 110 -15.26 18.50 6.03
C ARG A 110 -15.54 17.40 5.02
N GLY A 111 -14.55 16.53 4.84
CA GLY A 111 -14.59 15.50 3.81
C GLY A 111 -13.73 15.88 2.62
N ARG A 112 -13.14 14.86 1.99
CA ARG A 112 -12.13 14.99 0.93
C ARG A 112 -12.50 14.19 -0.31
N GLU A 113 -13.79 13.98 -0.54
CA GLU A 113 -14.28 13.08 -1.59
C GLU A 113 -13.75 13.47 -2.98
N GLU A 114 -13.77 14.75 -3.32
CA GLU A 114 -13.28 15.24 -4.61
C GLU A 114 -11.76 15.03 -4.75
N ASP A 115 -10.98 15.38 -3.73
CA ASP A 115 -9.52 15.19 -3.71
C ASP A 115 -9.17 13.70 -3.90
N VAL A 116 -9.87 12.82 -3.18
CA VAL A 116 -9.72 11.37 -3.26
C VAL A 116 -10.09 10.88 -4.66
N GLU A 117 -11.20 11.32 -5.23
CA GLU A 117 -11.63 10.93 -6.58
C GLU A 117 -10.58 11.33 -7.63
N GLN A 118 -10.06 12.56 -7.56
CA GLN A 118 -9.03 13.04 -8.47
C GLN A 118 -7.73 12.24 -8.32
N LEU A 119 -7.29 11.93 -7.11
CA LEU A 119 -6.08 11.15 -6.87
C LEU A 119 -6.23 9.68 -7.29
N VAL A 120 -7.42 9.09 -7.11
CA VAL A 120 -7.74 7.75 -7.63
C VAL A 120 -7.65 7.74 -9.15
N LYS A 121 -8.26 8.71 -9.84
CA LYS A 121 -8.19 8.83 -11.31
C LYS A 121 -6.73 8.92 -11.79
N LYS A 122 -5.92 9.79 -11.17
CA LYS A 122 -4.49 9.95 -11.50
C LYS A 122 -3.69 8.67 -11.26
N THR A 123 -3.95 7.97 -10.15
CA THR A 123 -3.27 6.70 -9.82
C THR A 123 -3.66 5.59 -10.81
N MET A 124 -4.93 5.50 -11.20
CA MET A 124 -5.40 4.54 -12.21
C MET A 124 -4.79 4.82 -13.59
N ALA A 125 -4.74 6.08 -14.02
CA ALA A 125 -4.09 6.46 -15.27
C ALA A 125 -2.60 6.04 -15.28
N LEU A 126 -1.88 6.28 -14.17
CA LEU A 126 -0.50 5.84 -14.03
C LEU A 126 -0.35 4.31 -14.06
N GLN A 127 -1.27 3.56 -13.42
CA GLN A 127 -1.26 2.11 -13.50
C GLN A 127 -1.45 1.60 -14.93
N THR A 128 -2.32 2.23 -15.71
CA THR A 128 -2.50 1.92 -17.14
C THR A 128 -1.19 2.12 -17.91
N ASP A 129 -0.54 3.28 -17.75
CA ASP A 129 0.77 3.55 -18.38
C ASP A 129 1.80 2.46 -18.02
N ILE A 130 1.85 2.04 -16.74
CA ILE A 130 2.78 1.02 -16.23
C ILE A 130 2.48 -0.37 -16.81
N VAL A 131 1.20 -0.73 -17.00
CA VAL A 131 0.80 -1.99 -17.62
C VAL A 131 1.15 -2.00 -19.11
N GLU A 132 0.95 -0.88 -19.81
CA GLU A 132 1.36 -0.75 -21.21
C GLU A 132 2.87 -0.89 -21.38
N LEU A 133 3.66 -0.30 -20.48
CA LEU A 133 5.12 -0.45 -20.49
C LEU A 133 5.59 -1.90 -20.30
N GLN A 134 4.88 -2.69 -19.51
CA GLN A 134 5.17 -4.11 -19.33
C GLN A 134 4.82 -4.94 -20.57
N ARG A 135 3.83 -4.52 -21.35
CA ARG A 135 3.38 -5.24 -22.56
C ARG A 135 4.31 -5.05 -23.77
N ILE A 136 5.25 -4.10 -23.73
CA ILE A 136 6.16 -3.86 -24.86
C ILE A 136 6.99 -5.14 -25.09
N PRO A 137 6.81 -5.83 -26.24
CA PRO A 137 7.51 -7.09 -26.50
C PRO A 137 9.01 -6.84 -26.44
N GLN A 138 9.75 -7.59 -25.62
CA GLN A 138 11.22 -7.48 -25.52
C GLN A 138 11.96 -8.02 -26.76
N GLY A 139 11.33 -7.92 -27.95
CA GLY A 139 11.85 -8.35 -29.24
C GLY A 139 11.00 -9.45 -29.85
N ARG A 140 10.04 -9.09 -30.72
CA ARG A 140 9.59 -10.02 -31.76
C ARG A 140 10.79 -10.29 -32.68
N LYS A 141 11.07 -11.57 -32.91
CA LYS A 141 12.21 -12.15 -33.66
C LYS A 141 12.18 -11.80 -35.17
N GLN A 142 12.23 -10.53 -35.55
CA GLN A 142 12.45 -10.12 -36.94
C GLN A 142 13.87 -9.55 -37.10
N GLY A 143 14.78 -10.40 -37.59
CA GLY A 143 16.21 -10.13 -37.79
C GLY A 143 17.11 -11.04 -36.96
N SER A 144 18.34 -11.30 -37.44
CA SER A 144 19.38 -12.00 -36.66
C SER A 144 19.67 -11.20 -35.39
N SER A 145 19.55 -11.84 -34.23
CA SER A 145 19.84 -11.19 -32.95
C SER A 145 21.34 -10.85 -32.83
N LEU A 146 21.70 -10.01 -31.86
CA LEU A 146 23.12 -9.75 -31.57
C LEU A 146 23.84 -11.04 -31.16
N ASP A 147 23.14 -11.94 -30.45
CA ASP A 147 23.64 -13.26 -30.09
C ASP A 147 23.90 -14.14 -31.32
N ASP A 148 22.99 -14.11 -32.31
CA ASP A 148 23.18 -14.84 -33.57
C ASP A 148 24.37 -14.32 -34.37
N LEU A 149 24.54 -13.00 -34.43
CA LEU A 149 25.65 -12.34 -35.13
C LEU A 149 26.99 -12.63 -34.44
N GLU A 150 27.01 -12.64 -33.10
CA GLU A 150 28.18 -13.04 -32.33
C GLU A 150 28.55 -14.50 -32.59
N SER A 151 27.57 -15.40 -32.60
CA SER A 151 27.76 -16.82 -32.88
C SER A 151 28.33 -17.06 -34.29
N GLN A 152 27.77 -16.39 -35.30
CA GLN A 152 28.27 -16.44 -36.68
C GLN A 152 29.72 -15.95 -36.78
N ALA A 153 30.06 -14.83 -36.12
CA ALA A 153 31.41 -14.29 -36.13
C ALA A 153 32.41 -15.22 -35.41
N ARG A 154 31.99 -15.83 -34.29
CA ARG A 154 32.76 -16.83 -33.56
C ARG A 154 33.08 -18.03 -34.45
N ASP A 155 32.10 -18.53 -35.19
CA ASP A 155 32.27 -19.69 -36.07
C ASP A 155 33.14 -19.39 -37.28
N LEU A 156 33.04 -18.20 -37.89
CA LEU A 156 33.94 -17.77 -38.96
C LEU A 156 35.39 -17.66 -38.48
N TYR A 157 35.61 -17.06 -37.30
CA TYR A 157 36.95 -16.96 -36.73
C TYR A 157 37.51 -18.33 -36.35
N ARG A 158 36.68 -19.22 -35.79
CA ARG A 158 37.05 -20.61 -35.49
C ARG A 158 37.51 -21.36 -36.75
N LYS A 159 36.69 -21.33 -37.81
CA LYS A 159 37.01 -21.94 -39.11
C LYS A 159 38.32 -21.41 -39.69
N LEU A 160 38.59 -20.10 -39.58
CA LEU A 160 39.86 -19.51 -40.03
C LEU A 160 41.06 -20.05 -39.24
N ARG A 161 40.92 -20.19 -37.91
CA ARG A 161 42.00 -20.70 -37.04
C ARG A 161 42.31 -22.18 -37.26
N GLU A 162 41.28 -22.97 -37.52
CA GLU A 162 41.37 -24.42 -37.71
C GLU A 162 41.91 -24.82 -39.09
N LYS A 163 42.12 -23.86 -40.02
CA LYS A 163 42.68 -24.16 -41.35
C LYS A 163 44.06 -24.86 -41.26
N PRO A 164 44.23 -26.00 -41.96
CA PRO A 164 45.52 -26.68 -42.15
C PRO A 164 46.60 -25.74 -42.71
N ARG A 165 47.88 -25.98 -42.40
CA ARG A 165 48.99 -25.05 -42.75
C ARG A 165 49.12 -24.82 -44.26
N ASP A 166 48.89 -25.87 -45.04
CA ASP A 166 48.85 -25.91 -46.50
C ASP A 166 47.71 -25.04 -47.10
N GLN A 167 46.64 -24.79 -46.35
CA GLN A 167 45.47 -24.01 -46.79
C GLN A 167 45.46 -22.56 -46.25
N ARG A 168 46.55 -22.12 -45.61
CA ARG A 168 46.68 -20.77 -45.03
C ARG A 168 47.10 -19.76 -46.08
N THR A 169 46.20 -19.46 -47.00
CA THR A 169 46.40 -18.47 -48.07
C THR A 169 45.94 -17.08 -47.67
N SER A 170 46.32 -16.09 -48.47
CA SER A 170 45.76 -14.73 -48.40
C SER A 170 44.30 -14.72 -48.82
N GLY A 171 43.54 -13.74 -48.34
CA GLY A 171 42.13 -13.57 -48.67
C GLY A 171 41.57 -12.24 -48.19
N ASP A 172 40.30 -12.00 -48.45
CA ASP A 172 39.58 -10.79 -48.05
C ASP A 172 38.90 -10.93 -46.68
N SER A 173 38.23 -9.86 -46.23
CA SER A 173 37.50 -9.83 -44.96
C SER A 173 36.02 -9.45 -45.16
N GLN A 174 35.45 -9.70 -46.34
CA GLN A 174 34.09 -9.26 -46.68
C GLN A 174 33.05 -9.81 -45.71
N GLU A 175 33.10 -11.12 -45.44
CA GLU A 175 32.07 -11.77 -44.64
C GLU A 175 32.12 -11.36 -43.16
N VAL A 176 33.31 -11.25 -42.58
CA VAL A 176 33.45 -10.81 -41.18
C VAL A 176 33.08 -9.32 -41.02
N VAL A 177 33.39 -8.49 -42.02
CA VAL A 177 32.98 -7.08 -42.05
C VAL A 177 31.47 -6.94 -42.25
N ARG A 178 30.84 -7.81 -43.04
CA ARG A 178 29.37 -7.87 -43.20
C ARG A 178 28.68 -8.12 -41.85
N LEU A 179 29.17 -9.08 -41.07
CA LEU A 179 28.64 -9.35 -39.73
C LEU A 179 28.84 -8.16 -38.78
N LEU A 180 29.99 -7.49 -38.83
CA LEU A 180 30.25 -6.32 -37.99
C LEU A 180 29.27 -5.19 -38.29
N LEU A 181 29.04 -4.88 -39.57
CA LEU A 181 28.09 -3.84 -39.97
C LEU A 181 26.66 -4.17 -39.54
N GLN A 182 26.25 -5.45 -39.68
CA GLN A 182 24.96 -5.90 -39.17
C GLN A 182 24.85 -5.79 -37.65
N ALA A 183 25.92 -6.11 -36.91
CA ALA A 183 25.94 -6.01 -35.46
C ALA A 183 25.80 -4.55 -34.99
N ILE A 184 26.55 -3.62 -35.61
CA ILE A 184 26.45 -2.19 -35.32
C ILE A 184 25.03 -1.67 -35.59
N GLN A 185 24.46 -1.97 -36.76
CA GLN A 185 23.09 -1.54 -37.09
C GLN A 185 22.04 -2.12 -36.13
N THR A 186 22.18 -3.39 -35.76
CA THR A 186 21.28 -4.06 -34.82
C THR A 186 21.40 -3.46 -33.41
N PHE A 187 22.63 -3.22 -32.96
CA PHE A 187 22.92 -2.59 -31.68
C PHE A 187 22.30 -1.19 -31.58
N GLU A 188 22.52 -0.32 -32.58
CA GLU A 188 21.94 1.03 -32.60
C GLU A 188 20.41 1.00 -32.59
N LYS A 189 19.79 0.11 -33.37
CA LYS A 189 18.33 -0.07 -33.39
C LYS A 189 17.81 -0.49 -32.01
N LYS A 190 18.45 -1.46 -31.38
CA LYS A 190 18.06 -1.96 -30.05
C LYS A 190 18.28 -0.90 -28.96
N ILE A 191 19.38 -0.15 -29.02
CA ILE A 191 19.67 0.95 -28.09
C ILE A 191 18.58 2.02 -28.18
N ARG A 192 18.21 2.47 -29.38
CA ARG A 192 17.14 3.48 -29.53
C ARG A 192 15.84 3.04 -28.86
N LEU A 193 15.42 1.79 -29.06
CA LEU A 193 14.23 1.25 -28.41
C LEU A 193 14.39 1.19 -26.89
N LEU A 194 15.54 0.76 -26.39
CA LEU A 194 15.82 0.66 -24.96
C LEU A 194 15.73 2.03 -24.27
N TYR A 195 16.27 3.08 -24.89
CA TYR A 195 16.19 4.44 -24.34
C TYR A 195 14.76 4.97 -24.30
N VAL A 196 13.94 4.68 -25.31
CA VAL A 196 12.50 5.03 -25.27
C VAL A 196 11.81 4.33 -24.09
N GLN A 197 12.06 3.02 -23.91
CA GLN A 197 11.50 2.28 -22.78
C GLN A 197 11.98 2.82 -21.42
N LEU A 198 13.27 3.12 -21.30
CA LEU A 198 13.84 3.67 -20.07
C LEU A 198 13.29 5.06 -19.77
N SER A 199 13.18 5.92 -20.78
CA SER A 199 12.58 7.26 -20.66
C SER A 199 11.15 7.16 -20.11
N ASN A 200 10.31 6.33 -20.72
CA ASN A 200 8.94 6.16 -20.25
C ASN A 200 8.87 5.57 -18.83
N THR A 201 9.78 4.64 -18.50
CA THR A 201 9.89 4.07 -17.14
C THR A 201 10.21 5.17 -16.11
N VAL A 202 11.15 6.06 -16.42
CA VAL A 202 11.53 7.18 -15.54
C VAL A 202 10.38 8.18 -15.40
N VAL A 203 9.66 8.50 -16.47
CA VAL A 203 8.47 9.37 -16.42
C VAL A 203 7.38 8.79 -15.53
N CYS A 204 7.07 7.49 -15.66
CA CYS A 204 6.11 6.83 -14.76
C CYS A 204 6.59 6.84 -13.30
N LYS A 205 7.89 6.66 -13.06
CA LYS A 205 8.45 6.75 -11.72
C LYS A 205 8.30 8.16 -11.15
N GLN A 206 8.57 9.19 -11.95
CA GLN A 206 8.40 10.59 -11.55
C GLN A 206 6.94 10.88 -11.18
N LYS A 207 5.97 10.47 -12.02
CA LYS A 207 4.54 10.56 -11.71
C LYS A 207 4.19 9.87 -10.39
N ALA A 208 4.74 8.69 -10.12
CA ALA A 208 4.52 7.99 -8.83
C ALA A 208 5.06 8.81 -7.64
N LEU A 209 6.29 9.33 -7.76
CA LEU A 209 6.95 10.16 -6.75
C LEU A 209 6.18 11.46 -6.46
N GLU A 210 5.53 12.04 -7.46
CA GLU A 210 4.68 13.23 -7.29
C GLU A 210 3.31 12.93 -6.67
N LEU A 211 2.81 11.69 -6.79
CA LEU A 211 1.52 11.29 -6.22
C LEU A 211 1.64 10.88 -4.75
N PHE A 212 2.76 10.29 -4.33
CA PHE A 212 2.98 9.88 -2.93
C PHE A 212 2.66 10.98 -1.89
N PRO A 213 3.27 12.18 -1.95
CA PRO A 213 3.00 13.21 -0.95
C PRO A 213 1.56 13.70 -0.98
N LYS A 214 0.91 13.72 -2.15
CA LYS A 214 -0.48 14.17 -2.29
C LYS A 214 -1.47 13.18 -1.66
N VAL A 215 -1.22 11.88 -1.83
CA VAL A 215 -2.02 10.83 -1.19
C VAL A 215 -1.83 10.87 0.33
N ASP A 216 -0.60 11.03 0.79
CA ASP A 216 -0.28 11.14 2.22
C ASP A 216 -0.91 12.38 2.88
N GLU A 217 -0.86 13.54 2.20
CA GLU A 217 -1.48 14.79 2.64
C GLU A 217 -2.99 14.64 2.79
N VAL A 218 -3.68 14.11 1.78
CA VAL A 218 -5.14 13.90 1.84
C VAL A 218 -5.52 12.90 2.94
N MET A 219 -4.74 11.82 3.11
CA MET A 219 -4.93 10.89 4.23
C MET A 219 -4.77 11.57 5.59
N THR A 220 -3.75 12.41 5.77
CA THR A 220 -3.55 13.19 6.99
C THR A 220 -4.72 14.13 7.27
N LEU A 221 -5.19 14.87 6.25
CA LEU A 221 -6.34 15.77 6.38
C LEU A 221 -7.62 15.02 6.75
N MET A 222 -7.88 13.86 6.15
CA MET A 222 -9.05 13.04 6.50
C MET A 222 -9.01 12.56 7.96
N HIS A 223 -7.82 12.25 8.48
CA HIS A 223 -7.68 11.85 9.88
C HIS A 223 -7.94 13.01 10.85
N GLU A 224 -7.53 14.23 10.51
CA GLU A 224 -7.85 15.43 11.29
C GLU A 224 -9.35 15.80 11.21
N ASP A 225 -9.96 15.62 10.04
CA ASP A 225 -11.40 15.77 9.85
C ASP A 225 -12.15 14.75 10.74
N GLU A 226 -11.72 13.48 10.76
CA GLU A 226 -12.26 12.43 11.62
C GLU A 226 -12.16 12.79 13.12
N LYS A 227 -10.96 13.18 13.60
CA LYS A 227 -10.75 13.59 14.99
C LYS A 227 -11.67 14.74 15.38
N THR A 228 -11.84 15.71 14.48
CA THR A 228 -12.73 16.84 14.69
C THR A 228 -14.16 16.37 14.88
N VAL A 229 -14.69 15.52 13.99
CA VAL A 229 -16.05 14.98 14.07
C VAL A 229 -16.29 14.24 15.38
N VAL A 230 -15.36 13.36 15.77
CA VAL A 230 -15.45 12.61 17.03
C VAL A 230 -15.48 13.54 18.24
N ARG A 231 -14.60 14.56 18.28
CA ARG A 231 -14.54 15.53 19.37
C ARG A 231 -15.82 16.36 19.48
N LEU A 232 -16.37 16.81 18.35
CA LEU A 232 -17.61 17.58 18.33
C LEU A 232 -18.79 16.71 18.79
N GLN A 233 -18.84 15.44 18.38
CA GLN A 233 -19.89 14.51 18.79
C GLN A 233 -19.86 14.31 20.30
N GLU A 234 -18.68 14.05 20.87
CA GLU A 234 -18.49 13.86 22.31
C GLU A 234 -18.87 15.13 23.09
N LYS A 235 -18.44 16.30 22.61
CA LYS A 235 -18.78 17.59 23.22
C LYS A 235 -20.30 17.80 23.24
N ARG A 236 -20.97 17.59 22.10
CA ARG A 236 -22.42 17.78 21.98
C ARG A 236 -23.20 16.85 22.92
N GLN A 237 -22.82 15.57 22.98
CA GLN A 237 -23.45 14.61 23.90
C GLN A 237 -23.25 14.99 25.37
N LYS A 238 -22.05 15.44 25.76
CA LYS A 238 -21.80 15.94 27.12
C LYS A 238 -22.65 17.16 27.45
N GLU A 239 -22.82 18.09 26.51
CA GLU A 239 -23.66 19.26 26.67
C GLU A 239 -25.14 18.89 26.85
N LEU A 240 -25.64 17.91 26.10
CA LEU A 240 -27.00 17.38 26.26
C LEU A 240 -27.21 16.78 27.66
N TRP A 241 -26.26 15.98 28.14
CA TRP A 241 -26.30 15.46 29.52
C TRP A 241 -26.26 16.55 30.58
N ASN A 242 -25.52 17.64 30.33
CA ASN A 242 -25.49 18.79 31.24
C ASN A 242 -26.84 19.53 31.26
N LEU A 243 -27.53 19.67 30.12
CA LEU A 243 -28.90 20.19 30.11
C LEU A 243 -29.83 19.35 30.98
N LEU A 244 -29.77 18.02 30.87
CA LEU A 244 -30.59 17.13 31.70
C LEU A 244 -30.31 17.32 33.19
N LYS A 245 -29.04 17.44 33.59
CA LYS A 245 -28.66 17.72 34.99
C LYS A 245 -29.27 19.04 35.49
N ILE A 246 -29.29 20.09 34.65
CA ILE A 246 -29.91 21.39 34.97
C ILE A 246 -31.43 21.25 35.10
N ALA A 247 -32.08 20.48 34.23
CA ALA A 247 -33.52 20.21 34.33
C ALA A 247 -33.87 19.54 35.67
N CYS A 248 -33.12 18.49 36.02
CA CYS A 248 -33.35 17.73 37.25
C CYS A 248 -33.13 18.56 38.52
N SER A 249 -32.20 19.52 38.53
CA SER A 249 -31.99 20.38 39.70
C SER A 249 -33.08 21.43 39.85
N LYS A 250 -33.69 21.92 38.76
CA LYS A 250 -34.81 22.86 38.80
C LYS A 250 -36.11 22.25 39.33
N VAL A 251 -36.34 20.95 39.10
CA VAL A 251 -37.54 20.22 39.59
C VAL A 251 -37.43 19.84 41.08
N ARG A 252 -36.23 19.88 41.68
CA ARG A 252 -35.96 19.38 43.05
C ARG A 252 -35.65 20.47 44.11
N GLY A 253 -35.84 21.75 43.80
CA GLY A 253 -35.75 22.88 44.76
C GLY A 253 -36.97 22.97 45.69
N PRO A 254 -36.87 23.53 46.92
CA PRO A 254 -37.75 23.19 48.03
C PRO A 254 -39.14 23.81 47.91
N VAL A 255 -40.16 22.97 47.78
CA VAL A 255 -41.51 23.33 48.24
C VAL A 255 -41.48 23.32 49.77
N SER A 256 -41.04 24.42 50.37
CA SER A 256 -41.35 24.75 51.76
C SER A 256 -42.75 25.37 51.79
N GLY A 257 -43.75 24.50 51.65
CA GLY A 257 -45.15 24.80 51.92
C GLY A 257 -45.57 23.94 53.09
N SER A 258 -45.29 24.40 54.31
CA SER A 258 -45.87 23.82 55.52
C SER A 258 -47.37 24.08 55.54
N PRO A 259 -48.18 23.11 55.97
CA PRO A 259 -49.30 23.42 56.84
C PRO A 259 -49.22 22.60 58.12
N ASP A 260 -49.11 23.32 59.24
CA ASP A 260 -49.23 22.78 60.58
C ASP A 260 -50.66 22.33 60.92
N SER A 261 -50.71 21.24 61.68
CA SER A 261 -51.68 20.91 62.74
C SER A 261 -53.12 20.46 62.39
N ILE A 262 -53.49 19.25 62.85
CA ILE A 262 -54.31 19.04 64.08
C ILE A 262 -54.45 17.52 64.35
N ASN A 263 -54.17 17.14 65.60
CA ASN A 263 -54.29 15.81 66.21
C ASN A 263 -55.74 15.29 66.25
N ILE A 264 -55.92 13.96 66.38
CA ILE A 264 -56.80 13.29 67.39
C ILE A 264 -56.55 11.75 67.38
N SER A 265 -55.95 11.28 68.48
CA SER A 265 -56.26 10.08 69.28
C SER A 265 -56.22 8.64 68.69
N ARG A 266 -55.24 7.87 69.17
CA ARG A 266 -55.23 6.41 69.46
C ARG A 266 -56.37 6.01 70.45
N PRO A 267 -56.63 4.73 70.84
CA PRO A 267 -55.86 3.49 70.62
C PRO A 267 -56.67 2.19 70.32
N ASN A 268 -56.03 1.18 69.72
CA ASN A 268 -55.98 -0.19 70.28
C ASN A 268 -55.05 -1.10 69.47
N ASN A 269 -54.25 -1.88 70.20
CA ASN A 269 -53.47 -3.06 69.79
C ASN A 269 -53.85 -4.16 70.83
N PRO A 270 -53.43 -5.44 70.76
CA PRO A 270 -52.50 -6.10 69.83
C PRO A 270 -52.94 -7.52 69.36
N GLY A 271 -52.23 -8.10 68.39
CA GLY A 271 -52.35 -9.53 68.07
C GLY A 271 -51.46 -10.02 66.93
N GLN A 272 -50.23 -10.43 67.29
CA GLN A 272 -49.41 -11.50 66.66
C GLN A 272 -48.93 -11.29 65.19
N LEU A 273 -47.65 -11.38 64.81
CA LEU A 273 -46.50 -12.09 65.34
C LEU A 273 -45.19 -11.28 65.15
N SER A 274 -44.38 -11.30 66.19
CA SER A 274 -42.98 -10.86 66.25
C SER A 274 -42.07 -11.94 65.68
N LEU A 275 -40.93 -11.55 65.09
CA LEU A 275 -39.62 -12.03 65.53
C LEU A 275 -38.55 -11.00 65.16
N GLN A 276 -37.61 -10.83 66.07
CA GLN A 276 -36.70 -9.70 66.24
C GLN A 276 -35.25 -10.23 66.25
N VAL A 277 -34.30 -9.36 65.87
CA VAL A 277 -32.82 -9.38 66.10
C VAL A 277 -32.03 -10.48 65.35
N THR A 278 -30.81 -10.36 64.81
CA THR A 278 -29.52 -9.69 65.17
C THR A 278 -28.55 -9.80 63.96
N THR A 279 -27.65 -8.84 63.73
CA THR A 279 -26.39 -9.05 62.95
C THR A 279 -25.40 -9.91 63.76
N PRO A 280 -24.46 -10.74 63.20
CA PRO A 280 -23.53 -10.39 62.11
C PRO A 280 -23.02 -11.53 61.16
N GLN A 281 -22.25 -11.11 60.12
CA GLN A 281 -21.06 -11.78 59.53
C GLN A 281 -21.16 -12.69 58.28
N ASN A 282 -20.37 -12.28 57.26
CA ASN A 282 -19.70 -13.02 56.17
C ASN A 282 -20.46 -14.08 55.36
N HIS A 283 -20.58 -13.88 54.04
CA HIS A 283 -20.10 -14.85 53.04
C HIS A 283 -19.76 -14.15 51.72
N LEU A 284 -18.46 -13.95 51.55
CA LEU A 284 -17.73 -13.51 50.39
C LEU A 284 -17.38 -14.78 49.59
N VAL A 285 -18.19 -15.22 48.63
CA VAL A 285 -17.87 -16.44 47.84
C VAL A 285 -18.17 -16.35 46.33
N ASP A 286 -18.98 -15.41 45.84
CA ASP A 286 -19.44 -15.50 44.43
C ASP A 286 -18.71 -14.58 43.41
N SER A 287 -17.65 -13.89 43.82
CA SER A 287 -16.89 -12.98 42.92
C SER A 287 -15.62 -13.60 42.33
N GLY A 288 -15.14 -14.74 42.86
CA GLY A 288 -13.88 -15.36 42.40
C GLY A 288 -14.04 -16.17 41.11
N VAL A 289 -15.13 -16.95 41.01
CA VAL A 289 -15.33 -17.92 39.92
C VAL A 289 -15.49 -17.23 38.55
N LYS A 290 -16.23 -16.12 38.48
CA LYS A 290 -16.40 -15.35 37.23
C LYS A 290 -15.13 -14.65 36.76
N SER A 291 -14.22 -14.31 37.68
CA SER A 291 -12.95 -13.66 37.31
C SER A 291 -11.93 -14.67 36.78
N GLU A 292 -11.98 -15.91 37.27
CA GLU A 292 -11.07 -16.97 36.85
C GLU A 292 -11.46 -17.53 35.48
N ASP A 293 -12.76 -17.69 35.21
CA ASP A 293 -13.28 -18.07 33.90
C ASP A 293 -12.94 -17.04 32.80
N LEU A 294 -13.02 -15.73 33.12
CA LEU A 294 -12.64 -14.65 32.21
C LEU A 294 -11.13 -14.62 31.93
N LEU A 295 -10.30 -14.96 32.91
CA LEU A 295 -8.84 -15.06 32.73
C LEU A 295 -8.48 -16.26 31.85
N VAL A 296 -9.14 -17.40 32.03
CA VAL A 296 -8.97 -18.59 31.19
C VAL A 296 -9.41 -18.31 29.74
N GLU A 297 -10.53 -17.60 29.56
CA GLU A 297 -11.02 -17.20 28.23
C GLU A 297 -10.05 -16.21 27.55
N THR A 298 -9.52 -15.24 28.30
CA THR A 298 -8.52 -14.28 27.79
C THR A 298 -7.21 -14.99 27.38
N HIS A 299 -6.73 -15.92 28.20
CA HIS A 299 -5.55 -16.73 27.85
C HIS A 299 -5.79 -17.62 26.62
N SER A 300 -6.97 -18.23 26.51
CA SER A 300 -7.36 -19.02 25.34
C SER A 300 -7.38 -18.17 24.06
N LEU A 301 -7.95 -16.96 24.12
CA LEU A 301 -7.99 -16.04 22.99
C LEU A 301 -6.60 -15.56 22.58
N CYS A 302 -5.72 -15.27 23.55
CA CYS A 302 -4.32 -14.93 23.28
C CYS A 302 -3.58 -16.09 22.58
N SER A 303 -3.75 -17.33 23.05
CA SER A 303 -3.14 -18.50 22.39
C SER A 303 -3.71 -18.75 20.99
N GLN A 304 -5.01 -18.52 20.78
CA GLN A 304 -5.60 -18.60 19.44
C GLN A 304 -5.04 -17.53 18.50
N LEU A 305 -4.86 -16.30 18.97
CA LEU A 305 -4.26 -15.22 18.19
C LEU A 305 -2.79 -15.53 17.84
N GLU A 306 -2.02 -16.06 18.79
CA GLU A 306 -0.63 -16.44 18.59
C GLU A 306 -0.51 -17.57 17.54
N ASN A 307 -1.39 -18.57 17.60
CA ASN A 307 -1.46 -19.63 16.59
C ASN A 307 -1.82 -19.08 15.19
N VAL A 308 -2.81 -18.19 15.10
CA VAL A 308 -3.20 -17.56 13.82
C VAL A 308 -2.06 -16.70 13.26
N MET A 309 -1.32 -15.99 14.10
CA MET A 309 -0.15 -15.23 13.68
C MET A 309 0.97 -16.15 13.17
N VAL A 310 1.26 -17.23 13.88
CA VAL A 310 2.26 -18.22 13.46
C VAL A 310 1.87 -18.89 12.14
N ASP A 311 0.61 -19.26 11.97
CA ASP A 311 0.12 -19.86 10.73
C ASP A 311 0.14 -18.86 9.57
N THR A 312 -0.23 -17.60 9.81
CA THR A 312 -0.13 -16.53 8.80
C THR A 312 1.33 -16.28 8.39
N MET A 313 2.27 -16.32 9.34
CA MET A 313 3.70 -16.19 9.05
C MET A 313 4.24 -17.38 8.25
N LYS A 314 3.82 -18.61 8.57
CA LYS A 314 4.18 -19.81 7.81
C LYS A 314 3.59 -19.78 6.40
N ASP A 315 2.33 -19.39 6.23
CA ASP A 315 1.71 -19.24 4.92
C ASP A 315 2.39 -18.15 4.09
N GLN A 316 2.87 -17.08 4.72
CA GLN A 316 3.66 -16.05 4.06
C GLN A 316 5.03 -16.59 3.60
N GLU A 317 5.73 -17.37 4.43
CA GLU A 317 6.99 -18.03 4.06
C GLU A 317 6.78 -19.08 2.94
N HIS A 318 5.72 -19.89 3.01
CA HIS A 318 5.36 -20.83 1.96
C HIS A 318 4.95 -20.12 0.65
N SER A 319 4.32 -18.94 0.73
CA SER A 319 4.03 -18.09 -0.43
C SER A 319 5.29 -17.51 -1.08
N PHE A 320 6.35 -17.26 -0.31
CA PHE A 320 7.67 -16.88 -0.85
C PHE A 320 8.44 -18.09 -1.44
N MET A 321 8.24 -19.30 -0.90
CA MET A 321 8.88 -20.54 -1.36
C MET A 321 8.17 -21.20 -2.56
N THR A 322 6.91 -20.86 -2.85
CA THR A 322 6.16 -21.34 -4.03
C THR A 322 6.51 -20.59 -5.33
N LEU A 323 7.31 -19.53 -5.24
CA LEU A 323 7.93 -18.91 -6.40
C LEU A 323 9.10 -19.79 -6.85
N ASP A 324 9.06 -20.27 -8.09
CA ASP A 324 10.15 -21.05 -8.68
C ASP A 324 11.43 -20.21 -8.76
N TRP A 325 12.40 -20.55 -7.90
CA TRP A 325 13.72 -19.92 -7.81
C TRP A 325 14.79 -20.70 -8.59
N SER A 326 14.42 -21.70 -9.39
CA SER A 326 15.37 -22.53 -10.17
C SER A 326 16.28 -21.73 -11.11
N TRP A 327 15.90 -20.49 -11.46
CA TRP A 327 16.71 -19.56 -12.25
C TRP A 327 17.79 -18.80 -11.46
N LEU A 328 17.81 -18.90 -10.12
CA LEU A 328 18.89 -18.42 -9.27
C LEU A 328 20.01 -19.45 -9.10
N GLU A 329 19.74 -20.73 -9.37
CA GLU A 329 20.76 -21.76 -9.37
C GLU A 329 21.48 -21.75 -10.72
N LEU A 330 22.74 -21.31 -10.70
CA LEU A 330 23.66 -21.54 -11.82
C LEU A 330 23.69 -23.05 -12.12
N PRO A 331 23.57 -23.47 -13.40
CA PRO A 331 23.68 -24.88 -13.77
C PRO A 331 24.94 -25.48 -13.16
N ALA A 332 24.85 -26.71 -12.64
CA ALA A 332 25.96 -27.39 -11.94
C ALA A 332 27.27 -27.45 -12.76
N GLU A 333 27.19 -27.29 -14.09
CA GLU A 333 28.37 -27.17 -14.97
C GLU A 333 29.18 -25.87 -14.78
N GLU A 334 28.55 -24.78 -14.32
CA GLU A 334 29.21 -23.48 -14.10
C GLU A 334 29.92 -23.40 -12.74
N ARG A 335 29.44 -24.12 -11.70
CA ARG A 335 30.16 -24.26 -10.42
C ARG A 335 31.48 -25.02 -10.57
N LYS A 336 31.51 -26.10 -11.36
CA LYS A 336 32.75 -26.86 -11.60
C LYS A 336 33.84 -26.06 -12.34
N ARG A 337 33.46 -25.06 -13.14
CA ARG A 337 34.44 -24.19 -13.82
C ARG A 337 35.07 -23.15 -12.90
N LEU A 338 34.36 -22.72 -11.84
CA LEU A 338 34.85 -21.75 -10.88
C LEU A 338 35.77 -22.37 -9.81
N GLU A 339 35.66 -23.68 -9.57
CA GLU A 339 36.54 -24.40 -8.63
C GLU A 339 37.86 -24.91 -9.26
N GLN A 340 38.08 -24.67 -10.56
CA GLN A 340 39.30 -25.10 -11.29
C GLN A 340 40.15 -23.93 -11.85
N THR A 341 39.90 -22.71 -11.41
CA THR A 341 40.79 -21.55 -11.58
C THR A 341 41.24 -21.05 -10.22
#